data_AF-A0AAV9DJB6-F1
#
_entry.id   AF-A0AAV9DJB6-F1
#
_cell.length_a   1.000
_cell.length_b   1.000
_cell.length_c   1.000
_cell.angle_alpha   90.00
_cell.angle_beta   90.00
_cell.angle_gamma   90.00
#
_symmetry.space_group_name_H-M   'P 1'
#
loop_
_entity.id
_entity.type
_entity.pdbx_description
1 polymer ?
#
loop_
_entity_poly.entity_id
_entity_poly.type
_entity_poly.pdbx_seq_one_letter_code
_entity_poly.pdbx_strand_id
1 'polypeptide(L)'
;MRAGSLYLEELSKTPPFSKERYGSVKKAYLLCEDDKVVTKDFQMWMVLNDTVEEEEVIRGADHVAILSKPHELCHSLLEIE
;
A
#
# COMPACT_ATOMS: atom_id res chain seq x y z
N MET A 1 -12.15 19.58 -0.67
CA MET A 1 -12.79 18.37 -0.12
C MET A 1 -12.67 17.25 -1.16
N ARG A 2 -12.32 16.01 -0.79
CA ARG A 2 -12.35 14.86 -1.74
C ARG A 2 -13.82 14.47 -1.93
N ALA A 3 -14.29 14.38 -3.17
CA ALA A 3 -15.64 13.90 -3.44
C ALA A 3 -15.77 12.45 -2.95
N GLY A 4 -16.82 12.17 -2.17
CA GLY A 4 -17.08 10.83 -1.63
C GLY A 4 -17.51 9.84 -2.70
N SER A 5 -17.64 8.56 -2.32
CA SER A 5 -18.04 7.47 -3.22
C SER A 5 -19.42 7.63 -3.87
N LEU A 6 -20.25 8.58 -3.41
CA LEU A 6 -21.57 8.88 -3.98
C LEU A 6 -21.49 9.69 -5.29
N TYR A 7 -20.32 10.21 -5.65
CA TYR A 7 -20.11 11.09 -6.81
C TYR A 7 -19.36 10.37 -7.95
N LEU A 8 -19.70 9.10 -8.22
CA LEU A 8 -18.97 8.26 -9.20
C LEU A 8 -18.90 8.88 -10.61
N GLU A 9 -19.99 9.51 -11.06
CA GLU A 9 -20.04 10.12 -12.39
C GLU A 9 -19.14 11.36 -12.52
N GLU A 10 -18.92 12.08 -11.42
CA GLU A 10 -17.99 13.21 -11.42
C GLU A 10 -16.55 12.73 -11.24
N LEU A 11 -16.34 11.72 -10.39
CA LEU A 11 -15.04 11.10 -10.18
C LEU A 11 -14.49 10.48 -11.48
N SER A 12 -15.34 9.91 -12.33
CA SER A 12 -14.91 9.33 -13.62
C SER A 12 -14.45 10.38 -14.64
N LYS A 13 -14.87 11.65 -14.48
CA LYS A 13 -14.49 12.76 -15.36
C LYS A 13 -13.12 13.35 -15.01
N THR A 14 -12.53 12.94 -13.88
CA THR A 14 -11.21 13.40 -13.43
C THR A 14 -10.24 12.24 -13.28
N PRO A 15 -8.93 12.44 -13.52
CA PRO A 15 -7.95 11.43 -13.20
C PRO A 15 -8.05 11.03 -11.71
N PRO A 16 -8.00 9.74 -11.37
CA PRO A 16 -8.17 9.29 -9.99
C PRO A 16 -7.03 9.75 -9.07
N PHE A 17 -5.86 10.04 -9.64
CA PHE A 17 -4.65 10.48 -8.95
C PHE A 17 -3.98 11.63 -9.72
N SER A 18 -3.22 12.47 -9.01
CA SER A 18 -2.41 13.54 -9.60
C SER A 18 -1.04 13.61 -8.94
N LYS A 19 -0.04 14.16 -9.65
CA LYS A 19 1.34 14.30 -9.15
C LYS A 19 1.43 15.28 -7.98
N GLU A 20 0.62 16.33 -7.98
CA GLU A 20 0.64 17.39 -6.96
C GLU A 20 -0.01 16.93 -5.64
N ARG A 21 -0.79 15.84 -5.67
CA ARG A 21 -1.52 15.32 -4.50
C ARG A 21 -1.09 13.91 -4.13
N TYR A 22 -1.66 12.89 -4.76
CA TYR A 22 -1.35 11.50 -4.41
C TYR A 22 0.10 11.12 -4.77
N GLY A 23 0.62 11.67 -5.86
CA GLY A 23 2.00 11.43 -6.28
C GLY A 23 3.06 12.26 -5.56
N SER A 24 2.67 13.20 -4.69
CA SER A 24 3.62 14.06 -3.95
C SER A 24 3.92 13.57 -2.55
N VAL A 25 3.19 12.57 -2.05
CA VAL A 25 3.45 11.97 -0.74
C VAL A 25 4.44 10.82 -0.88
N LYS A 26 5.32 10.69 0.12
CA LYS A 26 6.21 9.54 0.27
C LYS A 26 5.40 8.27 0.50
N LYS A 27 5.78 7.19 -0.17
CA LYS A 27 5.09 5.90 -0.10
C LYS A 27 6.04 4.81 0.38
N ALA A 28 5.60 4.06 1.37
CA ALA A 28 6.23 2.83 1.82
C ALA A 28 5.28 1.64 1.56
N TYR A 29 5.84 0.48 1.26
CA TYR A 29 5.09 -0.77 1.02
C TYR A 29 5.66 -1.90 1.88
N LEU A 30 4.79 -2.50 2.71
CA LEU A 30 5.14 -3.64 3.56
C LEU A 30 4.61 -4.93 2.92
N LEU A 31 5.52 -5.75 2.40
CA LEU A 31 5.21 -7.02 1.74
C LEU A 31 4.97 -8.11 2.78
N CYS A 32 3.82 -8.77 2.69
CA CYS A 32 3.46 -9.91 3.55
C CYS A 32 3.83 -11.22 2.83
N GLU A 33 4.84 -11.93 3.33
CA GLU A 33 5.47 -13.06 2.60
C GLU A 33 4.52 -14.26 2.38
N ASP A 34 3.64 -14.53 3.33
CA ASP A 34 2.72 -15.69 3.34
C ASP A 34 1.27 -15.30 2.99
N ASP A 35 1.07 -14.12 2.40
CA ASP A 35 -0.25 -13.68 1.94
C ASP A 35 -0.75 -14.55 0.77
N LYS A 36 -1.92 -15.17 0.99
CA LYS A 36 -2.60 -16.05 0.01
C LYS A 36 -3.70 -15.35 -0.78
N VAL A 37 -4.12 -14.16 -0.36
CA VAL A 37 -5.13 -13.32 -1.02
C VAL A 37 -4.45 -12.42 -2.04
N VAL A 38 -3.38 -11.75 -1.62
CA VAL A 38 -2.57 -10.85 -2.44
C VAL A 38 -1.19 -11.49 -2.56
N THR A 39 -1.00 -12.32 -3.59
CA THR A 39 0.23 -13.12 -3.72
C THR A 39 1.48 -12.24 -3.80
N LYS A 40 2.62 -12.79 -3.37
CA LYS A 40 3.92 -12.10 -3.43
C LYS A 40 4.23 -11.49 -4.80
N ASP A 41 4.00 -12.23 -5.88
CA ASP A 41 4.23 -11.74 -7.24
C ASP A 41 3.35 -10.53 -7.58
N PHE A 42 2.11 -10.53 -7.08
CA PHE A 42 1.19 -9.41 -7.29
C PHE A 42 1.57 -8.19 -6.43
N GLN A 43 1.99 -8.40 -5.19
CA GLN A 43 2.54 -7.33 -4.34
C GLN A 43 3.79 -6.70 -4.99
N MET A 44 4.72 -7.51 -5.51
CA MET A 44 5.89 -7.03 -6.23
C MET A 44 5.51 -6.26 -7.50
N TRP A 45 4.52 -6.74 -8.26
CA TRP A 45 4.00 -6.02 -9.41
C TRP A 45 3.42 -4.64 -9.02
N MET A 46 2.71 -4.54 -7.89
CA MET A 46 2.20 -3.25 -7.38
C MET A 46 3.32 -2.28 -7.05
N VAL A 47 4.37 -2.75 -6.38
CA VAL A 47 5.55 -1.95 -6.01
C VAL A 47 6.27 -1.44 -7.26
N LEU A 48 6.47 -2.30 -8.27
CA LEU A 48 7.13 -1.91 -9.53
C LEU A 48 6.29 -0.95 -10.39
N ASN A 49 4.97 -0.96 -10.22
CA ASN A 49 4.06 -0.14 -11.01
C ASN A 49 3.81 1.26 -10.42
N ASP A 50 4.31 1.54 -9.22
CA ASP A 50 4.22 2.85 -8.57
C ASP A 50 5.60 3.31 -8.07
N THR A 51 5.71 4.58 -7.68
CA THR A 51 6.92 5.11 -7.03
C THR A 51 6.81 4.83 -5.53
N VAL A 52 7.28 3.67 -5.09
CA VAL A 52 7.44 3.33 -3.68
C VAL A 52 8.89 3.60 -3.29
N GLU A 53 9.11 4.38 -2.25
CA GLU A 53 10.45 4.78 -1.80
C GLU A 53 11.05 3.80 -0.80
N GLU A 54 10.20 3.11 -0.04
CA GLU A 54 10.63 2.14 0.97
C GLU A 54 9.85 0.84 0.84
N GLU A 55 10.58 -0.27 0.72
CA GLU A 55 10.01 -1.61 0.71
C GLU A 55 10.59 -2.42 1.87
N GLU A 56 9.72 -3.09 2.62
CA GLU A 56 10.12 -4.01 3.68
C GLU A 56 9.31 -5.30 3.56
N VAL A 57 9.89 -6.43 3.97
CA VAL A 57 9.25 -7.74 3.90
C VAL A 57 9.00 -8.26 5.32
N ILE A 58 7.74 -8.43 5.68
CA ILE A 58 7.34 -9.07 6.93
C ILE A 58 7.25 -10.57 6.71
N ARG A 59 8.32 -11.28 7.07
CA ARG A 59 8.42 -12.74 6.90
C ARG A 59 7.37 -13.48 7.73
N GLY A 60 6.68 -14.42 7.09
CA GLY A 60 5.61 -15.19 7.72
C GLY A 60 4.34 -14.42 8.05
N ALA A 61 4.18 -13.17 7.60
CA ALA A 61 2.91 -12.46 7.70
C ALA A 61 1.94 -12.97 6.64
N ASP A 62 0.71 -13.26 7.07
CA ASP A 62 -0.41 -13.50 6.16
C ASP A 62 -1.06 -12.17 5.75
N HIS A 63 -2.19 -12.24 5.04
CA HIS A 63 -2.93 -11.06 4.59
C HIS A 63 -3.30 -10.08 5.71
N VAL A 64 -3.45 -10.59 6.94
CA VAL A 64 -3.85 -9.80 8.10
C VAL A 64 -2.66 -9.66 9.03
N ALA A 65 -1.60 -9.01 8.55
CA ALA A 65 -0.33 -8.82 9.27
C ALA A 65 -0.48 -8.28 10.70
N ILE A 66 -1.47 -7.40 10.94
CA ILE A 66 -1.77 -6.89 12.29
C ILE A 66 -2.21 -7.98 13.27
N LEU A 67 -2.69 -9.12 12.78
CA LEU A 67 -3.06 -10.29 13.59
C LEU A 67 -1.99 -11.37 13.56
N SER A 68 -1.42 -11.69 12.41
CA SER A 68 -0.43 -12.76 12.28
C SER A 68 0.96 -12.37 12.78
N LYS A 69 1.36 -11.11 12.57
CA LYS A 69 2.69 -10.55 12.85
C LYS A 69 2.64 -9.13 13.44
N PRO A 70 1.90 -8.88 14.53
CA PRO A 70 1.68 -7.53 15.06
C PRO A 70 2.97 -6.83 15.51
N HIS A 71 3.92 -7.55 16.09
CA HIS A 71 5.16 -6.96 16.59
C HIS A 71 6.11 -6.61 15.45
N GLU A 72 6.26 -7.50 14.48
CA GLU A 72 7.06 -7.25 13.29
C GLU A 72 6.47 -6.09 12.48
N LEU A 73 5.14 -6.06 12.29
CA LEU A 73 4.46 -4.92 11.66
C LEU A 73 4.70 -3.61 12.42
N CYS A 74 4.59 -3.63 13.75
CA CYS A 74 4.83 -2.43 14.55
C CYS A 74 6.29 -1.96 14.44
N HIS A 75 7.24 -2.88 14.38
CA HIS A 75 8.65 -2.56 14.22
C HIS A 75 8.91 -1.91 12.87
N SER A 76 8.44 -2.53 11.78
CA SER A 76 8.52 -1.98 10.42
C SER A 76 7.93 -0.56 10.34
N LEU A 77 6.76 -0.35 10.94
CA LEU A 77 6.12 0.98 10.96
C LEU A 77 6.90 2.05 11.74
N LEU A 78 7.73 1.65 12.70
CA LEU A 78 8.60 2.56 13.45
C LEU A 78 9.90 2.86 12.70
N GLU A 79 10.29 2.02 11.74
CA GLU A 79 11.49 2.20 10.92
C GLU A 79 11.23 3.04 9.65
N ILE A 80 9.98 3.10 9.17
CA ILE A 80 9.59 3.97 8.06
C ILE A 80 9.74 5.45 8.44
N GLU A 81 10.52 6.21 7.65
CA GLU A 81 10.83 7.64 7.88
C GLU A 81 9.92 8.62 7.11
#